data_AF-A0A0A0HIH4-F1
#
_entry.id   AF-A0A0A0HIH4-F1
#
_cell.length_a   1.000
_cell.length_b   1.000
_cell.length_c   1.000
_cell.angle_alpha   90.00
_cell.angle_beta   90.00
_cell.angle_gamma   90.00
#
_symmetry.space_group_name_H-M   'P 1'
#
loop_
_entity.id
_entity.type
_entity.pdbx_description
1 polymer ?
#
loop_
_entity_poly.entity_id
_entity_poly.type
_entity_poly.pdbx_seq_one_letter_code
_entity_poly.pdbx_strand_id
1 'polypeptide(L)' 'MRFATILTVLLSGTAAYAHPGHLAEVAGHGHWLGAAALGAAIAIGLWSGLRARKERAETDEAEEESTDEAPQEA' A
#
# COMPACT_ATOMS: atom_id res chain seq x y z
N MET A 1 28.10 -12.53 51.28
CA MET A 1 28.64 -13.51 50.31
C MET A 1 27.57 -14.03 49.36
N ARG A 2 26.55 -14.77 49.83
CA ARG A 2 25.49 -15.36 48.97
C ARG A 2 24.74 -14.36 48.07
N PHE A 3 24.29 -13.24 48.64
CA PHE A 3 23.56 -12.20 47.88
C PHE A 3 24.44 -11.47 46.87
N ALA A 4 25.74 -11.31 47.16
CA ALA A 4 26.68 -10.70 46.23
C ALA A 4 26.89 -11.59 44.99
N THR A 5 27.00 -12.92 45.19
CA THR A 5 27.13 -13.87 44.09
C THR A 5 25.90 -13.88 43.18
N ILE A 6 24.69 -13.82 43.77
CA ILE A 6 23.43 -13.76 43.01
C ILE A 6 23.38 -12.46 42.18
N LEU A 7 23.76 -11.34 42.77
CA LEU A 7 23.77 -10.04 42.08
C LEU A 7 24.76 -10.05 40.91
N THR A 8 25.96 -10.61 41.09
CA THR A 8 26.96 -10.72 40.01
C THR A 8 26.47 -11.60 38.86
N VAL A 9 25.77 -12.72 39.14
CA VAL A 9 25.23 -13.60 38.09
C VAL A 9 24.11 -12.91 37.32
N LEU A 10 23.22 -12.18 38.00
CA LEU A 10 22.14 -11.43 37.36
C LEU A 10 22.65 -10.28 36.47
N LEU A 11 23.75 -9.64 36.86
CA LEU A 11 24.37 -8.57 36.08
C LEU A 11 25.33 -9.09 35.00
N SER A 12 25.73 -10.36 35.06
CA SER A 12 26.59 -10.99 34.06
C SER A 12 25.81 -11.49 32.84
N GLY A 13 24.67 -10.85 32.54
CA GLY A 13 23.91 -11.09 31.32
C GLY A 13 24.83 -11.03 30.12
N THR A 14 25.05 -12.17 29.48
CA THR A 14 25.83 -12.24 28.25
C THR A 14 25.08 -11.48 27.17
N ALA A 15 25.77 -10.61 26.43
CA ALA A 15 25.23 -10.09 25.18
C ALA A 15 24.98 -11.29 24.26
N ALA A 16 23.75 -11.79 24.23
CA ALA A 16 23.33 -12.72 23.21
C ALA A 16 23.38 -11.94 21.91
N TYR A 17 24.49 -12.08 21.19
CA TYR A 17 24.72 -11.52 19.88
C TYR A 17 23.75 -12.26 18.94
N ALA A 18 22.49 -11.81 18.90
CA ALA A 18 21.60 -12.18 17.83
C ALA A 18 22.27 -11.65 16.56
N HIS A 19 22.86 -12.54 15.77
CA HIS A 19 23.42 -12.17 14.49
C HIS A 19 22.34 -11.36 13.74
N PRO A 20 22.67 -10.18 13.17
CA PRO A 20 21.70 -9.36 12.44
C PRO A 20 21.02 -10.12 11.27
N GLY A 21 21.52 -11.31 10.91
CA GLY A 21 20.88 -12.24 9.98
C GLY A 21 19.44 -12.61 10.34
N HIS A 22 19.05 -12.72 11.62
CA HIS A 22 17.66 -13.03 11.97
C HIS A 22 16.71 -11.84 11.83
N LEU A 23 17.20 -10.60 11.91
CA LEU A 23 16.40 -9.40 11.58
C LEU A 23 16.27 -9.22 10.05
N ALA A 24 17.27 -9.65 9.30
CA ALA A 24 17.20 -9.68 7.83
C ALA A 24 16.14 -10.69 7.32
N GLU A 25 15.93 -11.81 8.02
CA GLU A 25 14.82 -12.74 7.73
C GLU A 25 13.45 -12.11 7.97
N VAL A 26 13.27 -11.27 9.00
CA VAL A 26 11.99 -10.57 9.28
C VAL A 26 11.72 -9.43 8.28
N ALA A 27 12.76 -8.78 7.78
CA ALA A 27 12.64 -7.77 6.72
C ALA A 27 12.45 -8.38 5.31
N GLY A 28 12.68 -9.69 5.15
CA GLY A 28 12.67 -10.38 3.87
C GLY A 28 11.28 -10.78 3.40
N HIS A 29 10.95 -10.42 2.15
CA HIS A 29 9.75 -10.80 1.37
C HIS A 29 8.42 -10.11 1.71
N GLY A 30 8.00 -10.04 2.97
CA GLY A 30 6.69 -9.47 3.33
C GLY A 30 6.56 -7.97 2.99
N HIS A 31 7.65 -7.21 3.17
CA HIS A 31 7.67 -5.76 2.93
C HIS A 31 7.58 -5.42 1.43
N TRP A 32 8.29 -6.16 0.57
CA TRP A 32 8.22 -5.97 -0.88
C TRP A 32 6.87 -6.40 -1.44
N LEU A 33 6.27 -7.47 -0.90
CA LEU A 33 4.90 -7.86 -1.28
C LEU A 33 3.88 -6.79 -0.87
N GLY A 34 4.02 -6.22 0.33
CA GLY A 34 3.19 -5.09 0.79
C GLY A 34 3.35 -3.86 -0.10
N ALA A 35 4.58 -3.49 -0.46
CA ALA A 35 4.85 -2.40 -1.39
C ALA A 35 4.27 -2.66 -2.79
N ALA A 36 4.40 -3.89 -3.30
CA ALA A 36 3.82 -4.29 -4.59
C ALA A 36 2.29 -4.23 -4.56
N ALA A 37 1.65 -4.73 -3.49
CA ALA A 37 0.20 -4.68 -3.32
C ALA A 37 -0.33 -3.24 -3.24
N LEU A 38 0.36 -2.37 -2.50
CA LEU A 38 0.01 -0.95 -2.42
C LEU A 38 0.15 -0.26 -3.78
N GLY A 39 1.25 -0.52 -4.51
CA GLY A 39 1.44 -0.01 -5.86
C GLY A 39 0.33 -0.44 -6.82
N ALA A 40 -0.07 -1.71 -6.76
CA ALA A 40 -1.16 -2.25 -7.57
C ALA A 40 -2.51 -1.57 -7.25
N ALA A 41 -2.82 -1.37 -5.96
CA ALA A 41 -4.05 -0.69 -5.54
C ALA A 41 -4.12 0.75 -6.07
N ILE A 42 -3.01 1.49 -5.99
CA ILE A 42 -2.92 2.86 -6.53
C ILE A 42 -3.12 2.85 -8.05
N ALA A 43 -2.46 1.94 -8.77
CA ALA A 43 -2.57 1.85 -10.23
C ALA A 43 -4.01 1.56 -10.68
N ILE A 44 -4.69 0.61 -10.01
CA ILE A 44 -6.10 0.28 -10.30
C ILE A 44 -7.01 1.47 -10.01
N GLY A 45 -6.82 2.16 -8.87
CA GLY A 45 -7.61 3.32 -8.50
C GLY A 45 -7.45 4.50 -9.46
N LEU A 46 -6.24 4.75 -9.94
CA LEU A 46 -6.00 5.77 -10.97
C LEU A 46 -6.65 5.37 -12.30
N TRP A 47 -6.46 4.12 -12.74
CA TRP A 47 -7.03 3.63 -13.99
C TRP A 47 -8.56 3.72 -14.02
N SER A 48 -9.23 3.29 -12.95
CA SER A 48 -10.70 3.35 -12.88
C SER A 48 -11.20 4.80 -12.90
N GLY A 49 -10.53 5.71 -12.19
CA GLY A 49 -10.85 7.13 -12.20
C GLY A 49 -10.66 7.78 -13.57
N LEU A 50 -9.59 7.43 -14.31
CA LEU A 50 -9.39 7.92 -15.68
C LEU A 50 -10.45 7.37 -16.64
N ARG A 51 -10.82 6.09 -16.52
CA ARG A 51 -11.85 5.46 -17.35
C ARG A 51 -13.21 6.11 -17.14
N ALA A 52 -13.61 6.32 -15.89
CA ALA A 52 -14.88 6.97 -15.54
C ALA A 52 -14.98 8.40 -16.08
N ARG A 53 -13.87 9.16 -16.10
CA ARG A 53 -13.84 10.50 -16.71
C ARG A 53 -14.00 10.43 -18.23
N LYS A 54 -13.36 9.46 -18.89
CA LYS A 54 -13.50 9.26 -20.34
C LYS A 54 -14.95 8.89 -20.70
N GLU A 55 -15.54 7.94 -19.98
CA GLU A 55 -16.94 7.54 -20.20
C GLU A 55 -17.89 8.72 -19.99
N ARG A 56 -17.68 9.55 -18.96
CA ARG A 56 -18.49 10.74 -18.73
C ARG A 56 -18.36 11.78 -19.85
N ALA A 57 -17.16 11.96 -20.40
CA ALA A 57 -16.97 12.85 -21.54
C ALA A 57 -17.70 12.33 -22.79
N GLU A 58 -17.64 11.03 -23.05
CA GLU A 58 -18.36 10.42 -24.18
C GLU A 58 -19.88 10.47 -24.01
N THR A 59 -20.41 10.38 -22.78
CA THR A 59 -21.85 10.55 -22.52
C THR A 59 -22.29 12.01 -22.64
N ASP A 60 -21.50 12.95 -22.15
CA ASP A 60 -21.82 14.39 -22.26
C ASP A 60 -21.81 14.82 -23.75
N GLU A 61 -20.85 14.34 -24.56
CA GLU A 61 -20.81 14.58 -26.01
C GLU A 61 -22.03 13.96 -26.75
N ALA A 62 -22.46 12.76 -26.36
CA ALA A 62 -23.62 12.10 -26.95
C ALA A 62 -24.96 12.77 -26.57
N GLU A 63 -25.08 13.34 -25.37
CA GLU A 63 -26.25 14.13 -24.96
C GLU A 63 -26.31 15.49 -25.67
N GLU A 64 -25.17 16.14 -25.93
CA GLU A 64 -25.12 17.37 -26.73
C GLU A 64 -25.53 17.11 -28.19
N GLU A 65 -25.03 16.05 -28.83
CA GLU A 65 -25.38 15.68 -30.21
C GLU A 65 -26.87 15.30 -30.35
N SER A 66 -27.43 14.56 -29.37
CA SER A 66 -28.86 14.22 -29.35
C SER A 66 -29.79 15.42 -29.11
N THR A 67 -29.30 16.50 -28.50
CA THR A 67 -30.09 17.71 -28.23
C THR A 67 -30.10 18.64 -29.45
N ASP A 68 -29.07 18.60 -30.30
CA ASP A 68 -28.99 19.38 -31.55
C ASP A 68 -29.84 18.79 -32.69
N GLU A 69 -30.05 17.45 -32.71
CA GLU A 69 -30.89 16.76 -33.70
C GLU A 69 -32.39 16.67 -33.35
N ALA A 70 -32.81 17.08 -32.14
CA ALA A 70 -34.23 17.10 -31.79
C ALA A 70 -34.97 18.13 -32.67
N PRO A 71 -35.99 17.71 -33.48
CA PRO A 71 -36.69 18.63 -34.36
C PRO A 71 -37.34 19.73 -33.50
N GLN A 72 -36.87 20.96 -33.67
CA GLN A 72 -37.49 22.14 -33.07
C GLN A 72 -38.86 22.32 -33.71
N GLU A 73 -39.89 21.72 -33.13
CA GLU A 73 -41.27 21.93 -33.53
C GLU A 73 -41.67 23.38 -33.20
N ALA A 74 -41.72 24.22 -34.23
CA ALA A 74 -42.21 25.60 -34.20
C ALA A 74 -43.27 25.81 -35.30
#